data_AF-D0KYL5-F1
#
_entry.id   AF-D0KYL5-F1
#
_cell.length_a   1.000
_cell.length_b   1.000
_cell.length_c   1.000
_cell.angle_alpha   90.00
_cell.angle_beta   90.00
_cell.angle_gamma   90.00
#
_symmetry.space_group_name_H-M   'P 1'
#
loop_
_entity.id
_entity.type
_entity.pdbx_description
1 polymer ?
#
loop_
_entity_poly.entity_id
_entity_poly.type
_entity_poly.pdbx_seq_one_letter_code
_entity_poly.pdbx_strand_id
1 'polypeptide(L)'
;MSTEARLREAIEVGEVLKVVYGGGSQPGAMREVAPISIENGKVRARCFTSNAVKLFVIEKITILQEANSVSAVEWNPDAEQVPRYQLINDLSEKEIDFLLALGWHVESDNNCLSLHRRFKNGKPMKGSDVSIDYEEYAYDLVVGLDGELHEENRRKRQRPWSVRGKNQDTRSYGSLDKAAGLFLEWAESLSPSKS
;
A
#
# COMPACT_ATOMS: atom_id res chain seq x y z
N MET A 1 -1.12 18.94 -22.29
CA MET A 1 -2.15 19.21 -21.26
C MET A 1 -1.89 18.27 -20.08
N SER A 2 -2.03 18.72 -18.83
CA SER A 2 -1.84 17.83 -17.66
C SER A 2 -3.07 16.93 -17.46
N THR A 3 -2.88 15.78 -16.79
CA THR A 3 -3.98 14.88 -16.42
C THR A 3 -5.08 15.61 -15.64
N GLU A 4 -4.70 16.44 -14.67
CA GLU A 4 -5.66 17.22 -13.89
C GLU A 4 -6.46 18.21 -14.75
N ALA A 5 -5.80 18.95 -15.64
CA ALA A 5 -6.48 19.90 -16.52
C ALA A 5 -7.52 19.20 -17.42
N ARG A 6 -7.17 18.03 -17.95
CA ARG A 6 -8.09 17.24 -18.77
C ARG A 6 -9.27 16.70 -17.98
N LEU A 7 -9.03 16.28 -16.73
CA LEU A 7 -10.11 15.86 -15.83
C LEU A 7 -11.06 17.02 -15.51
N ARG A 8 -10.54 18.24 -15.31
CA ARG A 8 -11.38 19.44 -15.08
C ARG A 8 -12.27 19.75 -16.27
N GLU A 9 -11.71 19.73 -17.48
CA GLU A 9 -12.47 19.90 -18.72
C GLU A 9 -13.59 18.85 -18.82
N ALA A 10 -13.27 17.57 -18.58
CA ALA A 10 -14.27 16.50 -18.61
C ALA A 10 -15.39 16.66 -17.56
N ILE A 11 -15.10 17.25 -16.39
CA ILE A 11 -16.12 17.60 -15.39
C ILE A 11 -17.09 18.64 -15.95
N GLU A 12 -16.57 19.67 -16.60
CA GLU A 12 -17.37 20.78 -17.13
C GLU A 12 -18.33 20.31 -18.24
N VAL A 13 -17.85 19.44 -19.13
CA VAL A 13 -18.65 18.94 -20.26
C VAL A 13 -19.41 17.64 -19.96
N GLY A 14 -19.22 17.05 -18.78
CA GLY A 14 -19.82 15.76 -18.40
C GLY A 14 -19.31 14.57 -19.22
N GLU A 15 -18.07 14.63 -19.68
CA GLU A 15 -17.47 13.62 -20.56
C GLU A 15 -17.01 12.37 -19.80
N VAL A 16 -17.18 11.21 -20.43
CA VAL A 16 -16.63 9.93 -19.97
C VAL A 16 -15.25 9.74 -20.57
N LEU A 17 -14.25 9.54 -19.70
CA LEU A 17 -12.87 9.29 -20.10
C LEU A 17 -12.52 7.82 -19.98
N LYS A 18 -11.78 7.32 -20.98
CA LYS A 18 -11.05 6.05 -20.88
C LYS A 18 -9.70 6.30 -20.21
N VAL A 19 -9.43 5.60 -19.12
CA VAL A 19 -8.21 5.76 -18.34
C VAL A 19 -7.58 4.41 -18.03
N VAL A 20 -6.26 4.38 -17.92
CA VAL A 20 -5.52 3.31 -17.25
C VAL A 20 -5.22 3.80 -15.83
N TYR A 21 -5.62 3.02 -14.82
CA TYR A 21 -5.40 3.38 -13.42
C TYR A 21 -4.32 2.49 -12.79
N GLY A 22 -3.19 3.08 -12.40
CA GLY A 22 -2.07 2.39 -11.75
C GLY A 22 -2.26 2.10 -10.26
N GLY A 23 -3.49 2.18 -9.73
CA GLY A 23 -3.77 1.95 -8.31
C GLY A 23 -4.91 0.95 -8.07
N GLY A 24 -5.15 0.62 -6.80
CA GLY A 24 -6.22 -0.30 -6.39
C GLY A 24 -5.81 -1.77 -6.48
N SER A 25 -6.79 -2.67 -6.57
CA SER A 25 -6.54 -4.11 -6.69
C SER A 25 -5.98 -4.50 -8.06
N GLN A 26 -6.49 -3.92 -9.15
CA GLN A 26 -5.99 -4.19 -10.50
C GLN A 26 -5.33 -2.94 -11.10
N PRO A 27 -4.08 -2.61 -10.70
CA PRO A 27 -3.27 -1.60 -11.38
C PRO A 27 -3.09 -1.93 -12.86
N GLY A 28 -3.14 -0.89 -13.70
CA GLY A 28 -2.98 -1.03 -15.15
C GLY A 28 -4.26 -1.43 -15.89
N ALA A 29 -5.34 -1.73 -15.16
CA ALA A 29 -6.62 -2.04 -15.78
C ALA A 29 -7.26 -0.79 -16.39
N MET A 30 -7.84 -0.95 -17.57
CA MET A 30 -8.63 0.10 -18.23
C MET A 30 -9.92 0.36 -17.44
N ARG A 31 -10.31 1.62 -17.35
CA ARG A 31 -11.56 2.06 -16.72
C ARG A 31 -12.22 3.14 -17.56
N GLU A 32 -13.54 3.07 -17.62
CA GLU A 32 -14.38 4.16 -18.09
C GLU A 32 -14.89 4.94 -16.88
N VAL A 33 -14.53 6.21 -16.81
CA VAL A 33 -14.82 7.07 -15.67
C VAL A 33 -15.45 8.39 -16.13
N ALA A 34 -16.55 8.80 -15.49
CA ALA A 34 -17.05 10.16 -15.54
C ALA A 34 -16.58 10.91 -14.29
N PRO A 35 -15.60 11.82 -14.42
CA PRO A 35 -15.17 12.69 -13.32
C PRO A 35 -16.32 13.53 -12.76
N ILE A 36 -16.33 13.75 -11.44
CA ILE A 36 -17.37 14.51 -10.73
C ILE A 36 -16.77 15.72 -10.00
N SER A 37 -15.67 15.52 -9.27
CA SER A 37 -14.98 16.59 -8.54
C SER A 37 -13.51 16.25 -8.31
N ILE A 38 -12.67 17.28 -8.10
CA ILE A 38 -11.24 17.13 -7.79
C ILE A 38 -10.93 17.84 -6.48
N GLU A 39 -10.37 17.10 -5.53
CA GLU A 39 -9.95 17.60 -4.22
C GLU A 39 -8.69 16.86 -3.75
N ASN A 40 -7.71 17.58 -3.20
CA ASN A 40 -6.51 17.02 -2.57
C ASN A 40 -5.76 15.99 -3.45
N GLY A 41 -5.54 16.31 -4.74
CA GLY A 41 -4.85 15.44 -5.69
C GLY A 41 -5.63 14.16 -6.07
N LYS A 42 -6.92 14.10 -5.73
CA LYS A 42 -7.81 12.98 -6.04
C LYS A 42 -8.99 13.44 -6.86
N VAL A 43 -9.45 12.59 -7.77
CA VAL A 43 -10.71 12.78 -8.50
C VAL A 43 -11.76 11.81 -8.00
N ARG A 44 -12.93 12.33 -7.63
CA ARG A 44 -14.13 11.54 -7.41
C ARG A 44 -14.79 11.33 -8.77
N ALA A 45 -15.04 10.08 -9.14
CA ALA A 45 -15.60 9.76 -10.45
C ALA A 45 -16.59 8.59 -10.37
N ARG A 46 -17.61 8.59 -11.22
CA ARG A 46 -18.43 7.41 -11.50
C ARG A 46 -17.61 6.49 -12.41
N CYS A 47 -17.29 5.29 -11.93
CA CYS A 47 -16.61 4.27 -12.71
C CYS A 47 -17.64 3.30 -13.29
N PHE A 48 -17.84 3.37 -14.62
CA PHE A 48 -18.80 2.51 -15.32
C PHE A 48 -18.36 1.05 -15.31
N THR A 49 -17.06 0.81 -15.42
CA THR A 49 -16.47 -0.54 -15.37
C THR A 49 -16.81 -1.31 -14.08
N SER A 50 -16.98 -0.62 -12.95
CA SER A 50 -17.36 -1.25 -11.68
C SER A 50 -18.72 -0.81 -11.14
N ASN A 51 -19.49 -0.07 -11.93
CA ASN A 51 -20.77 0.55 -11.59
C ASN A 51 -20.81 1.24 -10.21
N ALA A 52 -19.75 1.95 -9.83
CA ALA A 52 -19.62 2.55 -8.50
C ALA A 52 -18.95 3.93 -8.56
N VAL A 53 -19.23 4.79 -7.59
CA VAL A 53 -18.49 6.06 -7.40
C VAL A 53 -17.25 5.76 -6.58
N LYS A 54 -16.08 6.17 -7.09
CA LYS A 54 -14.77 5.88 -6.50
C LYS A 54 -13.90 7.14 -6.46
N LEU A 55 -12.91 7.12 -5.58
CA LEU A 55 -11.84 8.10 -5.53
C LEU A 55 -10.59 7.52 -6.20
N PHE A 56 -10.02 8.29 -7.12
CA PHE A 56 -8.80 7.93 -7.83
C PHE A 56 -7.72 8.97 -7.54
N VAL A 57 -6.49 8.53 -7.29
CA VAL A 57 -5.33 9.43 -7.14
C VAL A 57 -4.91 9.88 -8.54
N ILE A 58 -4.86 11.20 -8.79
CA ILE A 58 -4.64 11.76 -10.13
C ILE A 58 -3.28 11.34 -10.70
N GLU A 59 -2.25 11.29 -9.87
CA GLU A 59 -0.90 10.85 -10.25
C GLU A 59 -0.85 9.40 -10.77
N LYS A 60 -1.85 8.58 -10.46
CA LYS A 60 -1.96 7.18 -10.91
C LYS A 60 -2.87 7.02 -12.12
N ILE A 61 -3.34 8.12 -12.74
CA ILE A 61 -4.24 8.10 -13.90
C ILE A 61 -3.46 8.44 -15.17
N THR A 62 -3.56 7.55 -16.15
CA THR A 62 -3.17 7.82 -17.53
C THR A 62 -4.42 7.87 -18.40
N ILE A 63 -4.70 9.02 -19.01
CA ILE A 63 -5.86 9.18 -19.91
C ILE A 63 -5.49 8.65 -21.29
N LEU A 64 -6.29 7.72 -21.81
CA LEU A 64 -6.10 7.17 -23.14
C LEU A 64 -6.68 8.15 -24.17
N GLN A 65 -5.87 8.51 -25.17
CA GLN A 65 -6.34 9.19 -26.38
C GLN A 65 -6.52 8.15 -27.48
N GLU A 66 -7.46 8.37 -28.42
CA GLU A 66 -7.84 7.41 -29.47
C GLU A 66 -6.67 6.89 -30.31
N ALA A 67 -5.56 7.62 -30.39
CA ALA A 67 -4.35 7.24 -31.13
C ALA A 67 -3.40 6.29 -30.37
N ASN A 68 -3.59 6.07 -29.07
CA ASN A 68 -2.73 5.23 -28.24
C ASN A 68 -3.48 3.97 -27.80
N SER A 69 -3.56 2.99 -28.69
CA SER A 69 -3.96 1.62 -28.36
C SER A 69 -2.88 0.95 -27.53
N VAL A 70 -2.78 1.34 -26.25
CA VAL A 70 -2.03 0.56 -25.27
C VAL A 70 -2.83 -0.71 -25.02
N SER A 71 -2.16 -1.86 -25.03
CA SER A 71 -2.66 -3.14 -24.54
C SER A 71 -3.03 -3.00 -23.06
N ALA A 72 -4.20 -2.42 -22.77
CA ALA A 72 -4.69 -2.26 -21.43
C ALA A 72 -5.36 -3.57 -21.01
N VAL A 73 -5.00 -4.06 -19.83
CA VAL A 73 -5.64 -5.24 -19.24
C VAL A 73 -7.11 -4.89 -19.00
N GLU A 74 -8.03 -5.73 -19.47
CA GLU A 74 -9.45 -5.55 -19.15
C GLU A 74 -9.66 -5.76 -17.65
N TRP A 75 -10.45 -4.89 -17.04
CA TRP A 75 -10.80 -5.03 -15.63
C TRP A 75 -11.75 -6.22 -15.47
N ASN A 76 -11.38 -7.18 -14.63
CA ASN A 76 -12.21 -8.35 -14.32
C ASN A 76 -12.57 -8.35 -12.83
N PRO A 77 -13.86 -8.18 -12.45
CA PRO A 77 -14.27 -8.19 -11.04
C PRO A 77 -13.90 -9.49 -10.31
N ASP A 78 -13.91 -10.60 -11.04
CA ASP A 78 -13.75 -11.96 -10.51
C ASP A 78 -12.31 -12.49 -10.65
N ALA A 79 -11.38 -11.66 -11.13
CA ALA A 79 -9.98 -12.05 -11.20
C ALA A 79 -9.45 -12.28 -9.78
N GLU A 80 -9.22 -13.55 -9.44
CA GLU A 80 -8.45 -13.92 -8.25
C GLU A 80 -7.06 -13.30 -8.37
N GLN A 81 -6.72 -12.48 -7.37
CA GLN A 81 -5.37 -11.93 -7.29
C GLN A 81 -4.49 -13.01 -6.70
N VAL A 82 -3.64 -13.61 -7.54
CA VAL A 82 -2.59 -14.50 -7.04
C VAL A 82 -1.69 -13.65 -6.14
N PRO A 83 -1.60 -13.95 -4.83
CA PRO A 83 -0.81 -13.15 -3.91
C PRO A 83 0.65 -13.19 -4.35
N ARG A 84 1.30 -12.03 -4.43
CA ARG A 84 2.74 -11.95 -4.73
C ARG A 84 3.53 -12.54 -3.58
N TYR A 85 3.09 -12.31 -2.34
CA TYR A 85 3.69 -12.84 -1.13
C TYR A 85 2.68 -13.65 -0.34
N GLN A 86 3.06 -14.88 0.02
CA GLN A 86 2.21 -15.76 0.84
C GLN A 86 2.44 -15.53 2.35
N LEU A 87 3.71 -15.34 2.74
CA LEU A 87 4.16 -15.20 4.12
C LEU A 87 5.25 -14.13 4.22
N ILE A 88 5.59 -13.69 5.43
CA ILE A 88 6.70 -12.75 5.65
C ILE A 88 8.03 -13.30 5.16
N ASN A 89 8.29 -14.59 5.37
CA ASN A 89 9.54 -15.21 4.88
C ASN A 89 9.67 -15.10 3.36
N ASP A 90 8.55 -15.26 2.63
CA ASP A 90 8.52 -15.10 1.18
C ASP A 90 8.81 -13.65 0.74
N LEU A 91 8.25 -12.67 1.45
CA LEU A 91 8.60 -11.25 1.25
C LEU A 91 10.09 -10.99 1.53
N SER A 92 10.59 -11.49 2.66
CA SER A 92 11.98 -11.34 3.05
C SER A 92 12.90 -11.93 2.00
N GLU A 93 12.69 -13.18 1.59
CA GLU A 93 13.52 -13.88 0.60
C GLU A 93 13.52 -13.19 -0.76
N LYS A 94 12.34 -12.77 -1.25
CA LYS A 94 12.22 -12.11 -2.56
C LYS A 94 12.87 -10.73 -2.63
N GLU A 95 12.90 -10.00 -1.52
CA GLU A 95 13.32 -8.60 -1.50
C GLU A 95 14.64 -8.39 -0.73
N ILE A 96 15.28 -9.43 -0.21
CA ILE A 96 16.49 -9.32 0.65
C ILE A 96 17.62 -8.57 -0.04
N ASP A 97 17.91 -8.88 -1.29
CA ASP A 97 19.02 -8.26 -2.04
C ASP A 97 18.77 -6.77 -2.25
N PHE A 98 17.52 -6.40 -2.55
CA PHE A 98 17.11 -5.01 -2.68
C PHE A 98 17.27 -4.25 -1.36
N LEU A 99 16.82 -4.83 -0.26
CA LEU A 99 16.91 -4.22 1.07
C LEU A 99 18.37 -4.07 1.54
N LEU A 100 19.22 -5.07 1.30
CA LEU A 100 20.64 -5.01 1.60
C LEU A 100 21.36 -3.98 0.74
N ALA A 101 20.99 -3.83 -0.54
CA ALA A 101 21.55 -2.80 -1.43
C ALA A 101 21.19 -1.38 -0.97
N LEU A 102 20.06 -1.20 -0.29
CA LEU A 102 19.69 0.05 0.39
C LEU A 102 20.48 0.29 1.70
N GLY A 103 21.33 -0.65 2.11
CA GLY A 103 22.16 -0.55 3.31
C GLY A 103 21.44 -0.91 4.60
N TRP A 104 20.26 -1.54 4.52
CA TRP A 104 19.54 -2.01 5.69
C TRP A 104 20.22 -3.22 6.32
N HIS A 105 20.16 -3.30 7.65
CA HIS A 105 20.20 -4.59 8.33
C HIS A 105 18.78 -5.13 8.44
N VAL A 106 18.58 -6.36 7.99
CA VAL A 106 17.27 -7.01 7.92
C VAL A 106 17.19 -8.05 9.03
N GLU A 107 16.14 -7.96 9.84
CA GLU A 107 15.76 -8.99 10.81
C GLU A 107 14.37 -9.50 10.45
N SER A 108 14.16 -10.81 10.50
CA SER A 108 12.86 -11.41 10.19
C SER A 108 12.57 -12.64 11.04
N ASP A 109 11.28 -12.82 11.32
CA ASP A 109 10.69 -14.04 11.84
C ASP A 109 9.36 -14.32 11.10
N ASN A 110 8.60 -15.31 11.57
CA ASN A 110 7.37 -15.74 10.92
C ASN A 110 6.29 -14.64 10.85
N ASN A 111 6.31 -13.68 11.78
CA ASN A 111 5.29 -12.66 11.97
C ASN A 111 5.82 -11.24 11.84
N CYS A 112 7.13 -11.03 11.70
CA CYS A 112 7.72 -9.70 11.57
C CYS A 112 8.87 -9.68 10.57
N LEU A 113 8.97 -8.61 9.79
CA LEU A 113 10.16 -8.24 9.03
C LEU A 113 10.49 -6.78 9.36
N SER A 114 11.70 -6.54 9.84
CA SER A 114 12.15 -5.24 10.32
C SER A 114 13.49 -4.82 9.71
N LEU A 115 13.60 -3.51 9.46
CA LEU A 115 14.75 -2.86 8.84
C LEU A 115 15.41 -1.93 9.83
N HIS A 116 16.70 -2.12 10.02
CA HIS A 116 17.50 -1.45 11.03
C HIS A 116 18.66 -0.72 10.38
N ARG A 117 18.90 0.52 10.81
CA ARG A 117 20.17 1.20 10.51
C ARG A 117 21.30 0.59 11.36
N ARG A 118 22.53 0.80 10.92
CA ARG A 118 23.73 0.52 11.71
C ARG A 118 24.25 1.79 12.38
N PHE A 119 24.76 1.67 13.60
CA PHE A 119 25.57 2.71 14.22
C PHE A 119 26.89 2.88 13.48
N LYS A 120 27.62 3.97 13.76
CA LYS A 120 28.97 4.22 13.22
C LYS A 120 29.98 3.10 13.50
N ASN A 121 29.74 2.31 14.55
CA ASN A 121 30.56 1.14 14.90
C ASN A 121 30.15 -0.15 14.14
N GLY A 122 29.25 -0.05 13.17
CA GLY A 122 28.76 -1.17 12.35
C GLY A 122 27.69 -2.05 13.00
N LYS A 123 27.39 -1.87 14.30
CA LYS A 123 26.35 -2.67 14.98
C LYS A 123 24.94 -2.23 14.56
N PRO A 124 23.99 -3.16 14.35
CA PRO A 124 22.60 -2.81 14.13
C PRO A 124 22.00 -2.04 15.31
N MET A 125 21.11 -1.09 15.01
CA MET A 125 20.31 -0.40 16.02
C MET A 125 19.17 -1.30 16.51
N LYS A 126 18.88 -1.28 17.82
CA LYS A 126 17.79 -2.08 18.40
C LYS A 126 16.41 -1.66 17.89
N GLY A 127 16.20 -0.36 17.65
CA GLY A 127 14.96 0.14 17.06
C GLY A 127 14.97 -0.05 15.55
N SER A 128 13.92 -0.67 15.03
CA SER A 128 13.67 -0.70 13.59
C SER A 128 13.22 0.67 13.10
N ASP A 129 13.71 1.07 11.93
CA ASP A 129 13.21 2.27 11.24
C ASP A 129 12.00 1.96 10.38
N VAL A 130 11.88 0.74 9.86
CA VAL A 130 10.70 0.27 9.13
C VAL A 130 10.40 -1.15 9.58
N SER A 131 9.13 -1.49 9.79
CA SER A 131 8.70 -2.86 10.09
C SER A 131 7.36 -3.17 9.46
N ILE A 132 7.17 -4.45 9.14
CA ILE A 132 5.88 -5.04 8.80
C ILE A 132 5.64 -6.22 9.75
N ASP A 133 4.46 -6.23 10.37
CA ASP A 133 4.08 -7.19 11.40
C ASP A 133 2.72 -7.83 11.09
N TYR A 134 2.56 -9.09 11.46
CA TYR A 134 1.31 -9.84 11.42
C TYR A 134 0.77 -10.08 12.84
N GLU A 135 -0.41 -9.51 13.10
CA GLU A 135 -1.14 -9.68 14.35
C GLU A 135 -2.58 -10.12 14.04
N GLU A 136 -2.86 -11.42 14.12
CA GLU A 136 -4.21 -11.93 13.80
C GLU A 136 -5.27 -11.48 14.81
N TYR A 137 -4.90 -11.34 16.08
CA TYR A 137 -5.81 -11.01 17.17
C TYR A 137 -5.40 -9.69 17.83
N ALA A 138 -6.41 -8.93 18.26
CA ALA A 138 -6.25 -7.83 19.20
C ALA A 138 -6.95 -8.20 20.50
N TYR A 139 -6.43 -7.71 21.62
CA TYR A 139 -7.01 -7.87 22.95
C TYR A 139 -6.89 -6.54 23.69
N ASP A 140 -7.72 -6.38 24.72
CA ASP A 140 -7.63 -5.28 25.66
C ASP A 140 -6.83 -5.77 26.88
N LEU A 141 -5.84 -5.01 27.33
CA LEU A 141 -5.10 -5.32 28.55
C LEU A 141 -5.83 -4.69 29.74
N VAL A 142 -6.25 -5.52 30.68
CA VAL A 142 -6.92 -5.09 31.91
C VAL A 142 -6.10 -5.46 33.13
N VAL A 143 -6.12 -4.60 34.15
CA VAL A 143 -5.47 -4.90 35.43
C VAL A 143 -6.44 -5.70 36.28
N GLY A 144 -6.04 -6.92 36.66
CA GLY A 144 -6.79 -7.81 37.52
C GLY A 144 -6.79 -7.36 38.98
N LEU A 145 -7.64 -8.00 39.79
CA LEU A 145 -7.71 -7.75 41.24
C LEU A 145 -6.44 -8.21 41.98
N ASP A 146 -5.66 -9.07 41.34
CA ASP A 146 -4.32 -9.51 41.76
C ASP A 146 -3.21 -8.50 41.40
N GLY A 147 -3.54 -7.44 40.65
CA GLY A 147 -2.58 -6.47 40.14
C GLY A 147 -1.83 -6.93 38.88
N GLU A 148 -2.15 -8.10 38.34
CA GLU A 148 -1.55 -8.61 37.10
C GLU A 148 -2.29 -8.09 35.86
N LEU A 149 -1.61 -8.10 34.71
CA LEU A 149 -2.23 -7.76 33.42
C LEU A 149 -2.86 -9.00 32.80
N HIS A 150 -4.14 -8.91 32.49
CA HIS A 150 -4.90 -9.97 31.82
C HIS A 150 -5.32 -9.50 30.42
N GLU A 151 -5.34 -10.44 29.47
CA GLU A 151 -5.87 -10.20 28.13
C GLU A 151 -7.39 -10.48 28.12
N GLU A 152 -8.18 -9.48 27.80
CA GLU A 152 -9.63 -9.60 27.61
C GLU A 152 -10.04 -9.21 26.17
N ASN A 153 -11.31 -9.48 25.82
CA ASN A 153 -11.93 -9.06 24.55
C ASN A 153 -11.13 -9.45 23.29
N ARG A 154 -10.55 -10.64 23.28
CA ARG A 154 -9.79 -11.15 22.14
C ARG A 154 -10.67 -11.17 20.88
N ARG A 155 -10.30 -10.36 19.88
CA ARG A 155 -11.02 -10.17 18.63
C ARG A 155 -10.10 -10.35 17.43
N LYS A 156 -10.57 -11.04 16.39
CA LYS A 156 -9.84 -11.19 15.14
C LYS A 156 -9.76 -9.84 14.41
N ARG A 157 -8.57 -9.45 13.95
CA ARG A 157 -8.37 -8.19 13.24
C ARG A 157 -8.84 -8.33 11.79
N GLN A 158 -9.62 -7.35 11.34
CA GLN A 158 -9.98 -7.19 9.93
C GLN A 158 -8.77 -6.78 9.06
N ARG A 159 -7.73 -6.24 9.70
CA ARG A 159 -6.49 -5.76 9.07
C ARG A 159 -5.30 -6.22 9.92
N PRO A 160 -4.89 -7.49 9.81
CA PRO A 160 -3.89 -8.08 10.69
C PRO A 160 -2.46 -7.64 10.35
N TRP A 161 -2.23 -7.11 9.15
CA TRP A 161 -0.92 -6.63 8.72
C TRP A 161 -0.75 -5.18 9.16
N SER A 162 0.31 -4.87 9.90
CA SER A 162 0.64 -3.49 10.30
C SER A 162 2.01 -3.11 9.77
N VAL A 163 2.15 -1.89 9.26
CA VAL A 163 3.41 -1.34 8.78
C VAL A 163 3.74 -0.10 9.58
N ARG A 164 4.95 -0.05 10.11
CA ARG A 164 5.49 1.07 10.90
C ARG A 164 6.72 1.64 10.20
N GLY A 165 6.84 2.95 10.22
CA GLY A 165 7.97 3.68 9.66
C GLY A 165 8.40 4.79 10.61
N LYS A 166 9.70 5.07 10.66
CA LYS A 166 10.25 6.14 11.49
C LYS A 166 9.65 7.49 11.08
N ASN A 167 9.04 8.18 12.04
CA ASN A 167 8.31 9.44 11.81
C ASN A 167 7.13 9.31 10.82
N GLN A 168 6.56 8.11 10.67
CA GLN A 168 5.37 7.84 9.87
C GLN A 168 4.25 7.30 10.76
N ASP A 169 3.01 7.63 10.42
CA ASP A 169 1.84 7.04 11.09
C ASP A 169 1.75 5.55 10.75
N THR A 170 1.49 4.72 11.76
CA THR A 170 1.28 3.27 11.56
C THR A 170 0.07 3.03 10.68
N ARG A 171 0.18 2.13 9.69
CA ARG A 171 -0.92 1.77 8.79
C ARG A 171 -1.19 0.28 8.83
N SER A 172 -2.47 -0.11 8.87
CA SER A 172 -2.88 -1.51 8.87
C SER A 172 -3.63 -1.90 7.59
N TYR A 173 -3.43 -3.14 7.13
CA TYR A 173 -3.91 -3.70 5.88
C TYR A 173 -4.54 -5.08 6.07
N GLY A 174 -5.50 -5.40 5.21
CA GLY A 174 -6.14 -6.73 5.15
C GLY A 174 -5.32 -7.78 4.39
N SER A 175 -4.32 -7.36 3.61
CA SER A 175 -3.51 -8.27 2.77
C SER A 175 -2.02 -7.94 2.86
N LEU A 176 -1.19 -8.98 2.81
CA LEU A 176 0.27 -8.86 2.84
C LEU A 176 0.78 -8.03 1.67
N ASP A 177 0.34 -8.29 0.43
CA ASP A 177 0.80 -7.54 -0.75
C ASP A 177 0.65 -6.02 -0.62
N LYS A 178 -0.46 -5.55 -0.02
CA LYS A 178 -0.68 -4.11 0.18
C LYS A 178 0.22 -3.54 1.26
N ALA A 179 0.42 -4.29 2.35
CA ALA A 179 1.34 -3.92 3.41
C ALA A 179 2.79 -3.90 2.90
N ALA A 180 3.20 -4.93 2.16
CA ALA A 180 4.51 -5.06 1.52
C ALA A 180 4.80 -3.88 0.59
N GLY A 181 3.81 -3.45 -0.21
CA GLY A 181 3.96 -2.27 -1.07
C GLY A 181 4.35 -1.00 -0.29
N LEU A 182 3.67 -0.71 0.83
CA LEU A 182 4.04 0.43 1.68
C LEU A 182 5.38 0.21 2.39
N PHE A 183 5.63 -1.01 2.88
CA PHE A 183 6.87 -1.37 3.55
C PHE A 183 8.08 -1.09 2.65
N LEU A 184 8.03 -1.50 1.38
CA LEU A 184 9.11 -1.27 0.41
C LEU A 184 9.23 0.21 0.03
N GLU A 185 8.12 0.94 -0.12
CA GLU A 185 8.12 2.39 -0.33
C GLU A 185 8.85 3.13 0.82
N TRP A 186 8.57 2.73 2.06
CA TRP A 186 9.24 3.28 3.24
C TRP A 186 10.69 2.83 3.37
N ALA A 187 11.00 1.57 3.04
CA ALA A 187 12.37 1.07 3.01
C ALA A 187 13.24 1.90 2.06
N GLU A 188 12.70 2.28 0.90
CA GLU A 188 13.42 3.09 -0.08
C GLU A 188 13.55 4.57 0.35
N SER A 189 12.45 5.17 0.81
CA SER A 189 12.43 6.60 1.17
C SER A 189 13.21 6.91 2.45
N LEU A 190 13.29 5.97 3.40
CA LEU A 190 14.02 6.10 4.66
C LEU A 190 15.40 5.43 4.61
N SER A 191 15.84 5.01 3.43
CA SER A 191 17.07 4.23 3.21
C SER A 191 18.31 4.89 3.83
N PRO A 192 19.15 4.15 4.57
CA PRO A 192 20.44 4.66 5.02
C PRO A 192 21.40 5.03 3.88
N SER A 193 21.26 4.45 2.69
CA SER A 193 22.09 4.82 1.53
C SER A 193 21.77 6.20 0.94
N LYS A 194 20.61 6.77 1.26
CA LYS A 194 20.19 8.11 0.80
C LYS A 194 20.38 9.21 1.87
N SER A 195 20.87 8.86 3.07
CA SER A 195 21.01 9.75 4.24
C SER A 195 22.43 10.12 4.58
#